data_AF-A0A7X3RAQ7-F1
#
_entry.id   AF-A0A7X3RAQ7-F1
#
_cell.length_a   1.000
_cell.length_b   1.000
_cell.length_c   1.000
_cell.angle_alpha   90.00
_cell.angle_beta   90.00
_cell.angle_gamma   90.00
#
_symmetry.space_group_name_H-M   'P 1'
#
loop_
_entity.id
_entity.type
_entity.pdbx_description
1 polymer ?
#
loop_
_entity_poly.entity_id
_entity_poly.type
_entity_poly.pdbx_seq_one_letter_code
_entity_poly.pdbx_strand_id
1 'polypeptide(L)'
;MTLIACGLLALGVLAYMISPMLDGSARRPRTTRFAGSRRDDLLKKKDFIFSSIRELNIDYNMGKLAAEDHEALRQEYMNEASDVLDELDRTAVSDLPVEEQIEEAVRAVREIRQ
;
A
#
# COMPACT_ATOMS: atom_id res chain seq x y z
N MET A 1 -35.39 -14.89 -1.21
CA MET A 1 -34.56 -15.58 -0.19
C MET A 1 -33.27 -16.15 -0.77
N THR A 2 -33.32 -16.88 -1.90
CA THR A 2 -32.13 -17.43 -2.57
C THR A 2 -31.11 -16.37 -3.03
N LEU A 3 -31.57 -15.25 -3.61
CA LEU A 3 -30.67 -14.17 -4.05
C LEU A 3 -29.94 -13.49 -2.88
N ILE A 4 -30.61 -13.36 -1.73
CA ILE A 4 -30.03 -12.78 -0.51
C ILE A 4 -28.99 -13.74 0.08
N ALA A 5 -29.27 -15.06 0.05
CA ALA A 5 -28.31 -16.08 0.47
C ALA A 5 -27.07 -16.12 -0.44
N CYS A 6 -27.24 -16.01 -1.76
CA CYS A 6 -26.12 -15.92 -2.70
C CYS A 6 -25.29 -14.65 -2.50
N GLY A 7 -25.95 -13.50 -2.23
CA GLY A 7 -25.27 -12.24 -1.94
C GLY A 7 -24.41 -12.31 -0.68
N LEU A 8 -24.96 -12.87 0.41
CA LEU A 8 -24.23 -13.04 1.67
C LEU A 8 -23.04 -13.99 1.54
N LEU A 9 -23.17 -15.06 0.77
CA LEU A 9 -22.06 -15.99 0.50
C LEU A 9 -20.95 -15.33 -0.31
N ALA A 10 -21.30 -14.58 -1.37
CA ALA A 10 -20.32 -13.84 -2.17
C ALA A 10 -19.58 -12.80 -1.33
N LEU A 11 -20.29 -12.07 -0.46
CA LEU A 11 -19.70 -11.09 0.45
C LEU A 11 -18.75 -11.76 1.46
N GLY A 12 -19.11 -12.92 2.00
CA GLY A 12 -18.28 -13.69 2.93
C GLY A 12 -16.98 -14.20 2.30
N VAL A 13 -17.03 -14.66 1.04
CA VAL A 13 -15.83 -15.10 0.29
C VAL A 13 -14.92 -13.91 -0.01
N LEU A 14 -15.49 -12.76 -0.36
CA LEU A 14 -14.74 -11.54 -0.60
C LEU A 14 -14.04 -11.05 0.68
N ALA A 15 -14.77 -11.02 1.80
CA ALA A 15 -14.22 -10.72 3.11
C ALA A 15 -13.12 -11.71 3.53
N TYR A 16 -13.28 -12.99 3.21
CA TYR A 16 -12.28 -14.02 3.48
C TYR A 16 -11.00 -13.86 2.65
N MET A 17 -11.08 -13.42 1.38
CA MET A 17 -9.88 -13.09 0.59
C MET A 17 -9.18 -11.83 1.08
N ILE A 18 -9.93 -10.87 1.61
CA ILE A 18 -9.39 -9.62 2.15
C ILE A 18 -8.76 -9.83 3.54
N SER A 19 -9.31 -10.76 4.33
CA SER A 19 -8.81 -11.12 5.68
C SER A 19 -7.29 -11.38 5.76
N PRO A 20 -6.67 -12.27 4.94
CA PRO A 20 -5.23 -12.50 5.01
C PRO A 20 -4.37 -11.30 4.56
N MET A 21 -4.98 -10.30 3.90
CA MET A 21 -4.31 -9.06 3.52
C MET A 21 -4.31 -8.02 4.66
N LEU A 22 -5.31 -8.09 5.56
CA LEU A 22 -5.34 -7.29 6.80
C LEU A 22 -4.56 -7.98 7.94
N ASP A 23 -4.56 -9.32 7.99
CA ASP A 23 -3.84 -10.13 8.98
C ASP A 23 -2.34 -10.32 8.69
N GLY A 24 -1.73 -9.39 7.93
CA GLY A 24 -0.29 -9.34 7.64
C GLY A 24 0.65 -9.20 8.85
N SER A 25 0.16 -9.41 10.08
CA SER A 25 0.91 -9.31 11.32
C SER A 25 1.26 -10.67 11.96
N ALA A 26 0.71 -11.79 11.50
CA ALA A 26 0.89 -13.09 12.17
C ALA A 26 1.74 -14.11 11.38
N ARG A 27 2.95 -13.71 10.94
CA ARG A 27 4.16 -14.55 10.78
C ARG A 27 5.19 -13.82 9.91
N ARG A 28 6.03 -12.99 10.54
CA ARG A 28 7.39 -12.78 10.03
C ARG A 28 8.38 -12.93 11.19
N PRO A 29 9.36 -13.84 11.10
CA PRO A 29 10.42 -13.94 12.08
C PRO A 29 11.20 -12.61 12.08
N ARG A 30 11.60 -12.19 13.29
CA ARG A 30 12.35 -10.96 13.58
C ARG A 30 13.66 -10.92 12.79
N THR A 31 13.67 -10.35 11.59
CA THR A 31 14.89 -9.87 10.95
C THR A 31 14.58 -8.57 10.21
N THR A 32 15.35 -7.52 10.53
CA THR A 32 15.52 -6.26 9.79
C THR A 32 14.28 -5.35 9.63
N ARG A 33 13.93 -4.58 10.68
CA ARG A 33 12.81 -3.61 10.68
C ARG A 33 13.20 -2.13 10.57
N PHE A 34 14.42 -1.76 10.15
CA PHE A 34 14.89 -0.38 10.32
C PHE A 34 15.01 0.49 9.06
N ALA A 35 14.66 0.01 7.86
CA ALA A 35 14.60 0.89 6.66
C ALA A 35 13.41 0.60 5.72
N GLY A 36 12.89 -0.63 5.69
CA GLY A 36 11.77 -0.98 4.79
C GLY A 36 10.39 -0.44 5.19
N SER A 37 10.15 -0.06 6.45
CA SER A 37 8.76 0.15 6.93
C SER A 37 8.05 1.34 6.28
N ARG A 38 8.66 2.55 6.29
CA ARG A 38 7.93 3.75 5.88
C ARG A 38 7.69 3.78 4.36
N ARG A 39 8.69 3.41 3.57
CA ARG A 39 8.56 3.34 2.11
C ARG A 39 7.57 2.24 1.69
N ASP A 40 7.62 1.07 2.32
CA ASP A 40 6.65 0.00 2.05
C ASP A 40 5.22 0.41 2.41
N ASP A 41 5.04 1.14 3.52
CA ASP A 41 3.74 1.62 3.94
C ASP A 41 3.19 2.69 2.97
N LEU A 42 4.05 3.58 2.45
CA LEU A 42 3.69 4.52 1.39
C LEU A 42 3.35 3.83 0.07
N LEU A 43 4.09 2.77 -0.30
CA LEU A 43 3.80 1.97 -1.50
C LEU A 43 2.44 1.27 -1.39
N LYS A 44 2.12 0.68 -0.22
CA LYS A 44 0.79 0.11 0.04
C LYS A 44 -0.29 1.17 -0.03
N LYS A 45 -0.05 2.37 0.51
CA LYS A 45 -1.01 3.47 0.47
C LYS A 45 -1.29 3.90 -0.98
N LYS A 46 -0.25 4.01 -1.82
CA LYS A 46 -0.39 4.26 -3.26
C LYS A 46 -1.23 3.17 -3.94
N ASP A 47 -0.94 1.90 -3.70
CA ASP A 47 -1.72 0.79 -4.30
C ASP A 47 -3.18 0.81 -3.86
N PHE A 48 -3.46 1.14 -2.60
CA PHE A 48 -4.81 1.32 -2.07
C PHE A 48 -5.56 2.45 -2.79
N ILE A 49 -5.01 3.66 -2.86
CA ILE A 49 -5.66 4.81 -3.51
C ILE A 49 -5.95 4.50 -5.00
N PHE A 50 -5.03 3.85 -5.69
CA PHE A 50 -5.23 3.46 -7.10
C PHE A 50 -6.36 2.43 -7.25
N SER A 51 -6.49 1.50 -6.30
CA SER A 51 -7.59 0.55 -6.28
C SER A 51 -8.94 1.26 -6.02
N SER A 52 -8.97 2.24 -5.11
CA SER A 52 -10.16 3.03 -4.82
C SER A 52 -10.61 3.87 -6.01
N ILE A 53 -9.68 4.51 -6.73
CA ILE A 53 -9.99 5.24 -7.97
C ILE A 53 -10.57 4.29 -9.03
N ARG A 54 -10.00 3.08 -9.16
CA ARG A 54 -10.52 2.08 -10.10
C ARG A 54 -11.96 1.67 -9.74
N GLU A 55 -12.22 1.37 -8.48
CA GLU A 55 -13.54 0.97 -8.00
C GLU A 55 -14.56 2.10 -8.18
N LEU A 56 -14.19 3.34 -7.85
CA LEU A 56 -15.00 4.54 -8.07
C LEU A 56 -15.43 4.68 -9.53
N ASN A 57 -14.52 4.46 -10.48
CA ASN A 57 -14.83 4.50 -11.91
C ASN A 57 -15.75 3.34 -12.34
N ILE A 58 -15.58 2.16 -11.75
CA ILE A 58 -16.45 1.00 -12.00
C ILE A 58 -17.87 1.32 -11.53
N ASP A 59 -18.04 1.86 -10.32
CA ASP A 59 -19.35 2.20 -9.76
C ASP A 59 -20.05 3.30 -10.55
N TYR A 60 -19.30 4.30 -11.04
CA TYR A 60 -19.83 5.31 -11.96
C TYR A 60 -20.28 4.69 -13.29
N ASN A 61 -19.45 3.84 -13.91
CA ASN A 61 -19.81 3.15 -15.15
C ASN A 61 -21.00 2.18 -15.00
N MET A 62 -21.22 1.66 -13.79
CA MET A 62 -22.40 0.86 -13.43
C MET A 62 -23.65 1.73 -13.17
N GLY A 63 -23.52 3.05 -13.19
CA GLY A 63 -24.62 4.00 -12.94
C GLY A 63 -25.03 4.08 -11.46
N LYS A 64 -24.19 3.63 -10.53
CA LYS A 64 -24.46 3.71 -9.08
C LYS A 64 -24.16 5.08 -8.48
N LEU A 65 -23.46 5.93 -9.22
CA LEU A 65 -22.96 7.22 -8.75
C LEU A 65 -23.34 8.33 -9.71
N ALA A 66 -23.72 9.50 -9.19
CA ALA A 66 -23.92 10.70 -9.99
C ALA A 66 -22.57 11.23 -10.51
N ALA A 67 -22.58 11.95 -11.63
CA ALA A 67 -21.36 12.48 -12.24
C ALA A 67 -20.68 13.54 -11.35
N GLU A 68 -21.48 14.33 -10.65
CA GLU A 68 -20.99 15.35 -9.72
C GLU A 68 -20.27 14.71 -8.52
N ASP A 69 -20.84 13.64 -7.95
CA ASP A 69 -20.24 12.90 -6.84
C ASP A 69 -18.97 12.14 -7.28
N HIS A 70 -19.00 11.56 -8.48
CA HIS A 70 -17.84 10.89 -9.08
C HIS A 70 -16.66 11.84 -9.23
N GLU A 71 -16.89 13.03 -9.81
CA GLU A 71 -15.84 14.01 -10.02
C GLU A 71 -15.28 14.53 -8.70
N ALA A 72 -16.14 14.83 -7.71
CA ALA A 72 -15.71 15.27 -6.39
C ALA A 72 -14.79 14.25 -5.69
N LEU A 73 -15.23 12.99 -5.62
CA LEU A 73 -14.45 11.89 -5.02
C LEU A 73 -13.16 11.61 -5.79
N ARG A 74 -13.21 11.68 -7.12
CA ARG A 74 -12.04 11.48 -7.98
C ARG A 74 -10.97 12.55 -7.71
N GLN A 75 -11.37 13.81 -7.59
CA GLN A 75 -10.43 14.89 -7.28
C GLN A 75 -9.80 14.71 -5.90
N GLU A 76 -10.56 14.28 -4.90
CA GLU A 76 -10.04 13.98 -3.57
C GLU A 76 -8.96 12.87 -3.60
N TYR A 77 -9.26 11.74 -4.24
CA TYR A 77 -8.29 10.65 -4.37
C TYR A 77 -7.07 11.03 -5.23
N MET A 78 -7.24 11.89 -6.22
CA MET A 78 -6.12 12.40 -7.04
C MET A 78 -5.17 13.29 -6.23
N ASN A 79 -5.72 14.12 -5.35
CA ASN A 79 -4.91 14.93 -4.43
C ASN A 79 -4.15 14.01 -3.46
N GLU A 80 -4.84 13.03 -2.86
CA GLU A 80 -4.18 12.09 -1.94
C GLU A 80 -3.10 11.25 -2.64
N ALA A 81 -3.34 10.82 -3.88
CA ALA A 81 -2.34 10.12 -4.68
C ALA A 81 -1.11 11.00 -4.94
N SER A 82 -1.32 12.28 -5.21
CA SER A 82 -0.23 13.25 -5.45
C SER A 82 0.64 13.42 -4.21
N ASP A 83 0.01 13.58 -3.03
CA ASP A 83 0.73 13.71 -1.76
C ASP A 83 1.58 12.48 -1.43
N VAL A 84 1.04 11.28 -1.67
CA VAL A 84 1.76 10.02 -1.42
C VAL A 84 2.94 9.84 -2.37
N LEU A 85 2.78 10.23 -3.64
CA LEU A 85 3.87 10.18 -4.62
C LEU A 85 4.99 11.17 -4.26
N ASP A 86 4.63 12.39 -3.86
CA ASP A 86 5.58 13.39 -3.37
C ASP A 86 6.37 12.87 -2.16
N GLU A 87 5.71 12.19 -1.22
CA GLU A 87 6.37 11.61 -0.05
C GLU A 87 7.28 10.43 -0.43
N LEU A 88 6.88 9.60 -1.39
CA LEU A 88 7.70 8.52 -1.94
C LEU A 88 8.98 9.03 -2.63
N ASP A 89 8.87 10.13 -3.36
CA ASP A 89 9.99 10.77 -4.05
C ASP A 89 10.98 11.39 -3.05
N ARG A 90 10.48 12.10 -2.02
CA ARG A 90 11.32 12.63 -0.93
C ARG A 90 12.04 11.52 -0.17
N THR A 91 11.36 10.39 0.05
CA THR A 91 11.95 9.23 0.71
C THR A 91 12.99 8.55 -0.19
N ALA A 92 12.78 8.51 -1.50
CA ALA A 92 13.75 7.97 -2.46
C ALA A 92 15.07 8.75 -2.49
N VAL A 93 15.00 10.08 -2.31
CA VAL A 93 16.19 10.95 -2.24
C VAL A 93 16.94 10.82 -0.90
N SER A 94 16.23 10.46 0.17
CA SER A 94 16.81 10.30 1.51
C SER A 94 17.43 8.93 1.75
N ASP A 95 17.08 7.93 0.93
CA ASP A 95 17.72 6.61 0.86
C ASP A 95 19.03 6.69 0.06
N LEU A 96 19.98 7.51 0.54
CA LEU A 96 21.38 7.46 0.11
C LEU A 96 21.99 6.10 0.51
N PRO A 97 22.95 5.60 -0.28
CA PRO A 97 22.96 4.20 -0.68
C PRO A 97 23.34 3.30 0.50
N VAL A 98 22.51 2.30 0.71
CA VAL A 98 22.77 1.19 1.63
C VAL A 98 24.18 0.60 1.42
N GLU A 99 24.71 0.67 0.19
CA GLU A 99 26.09 0.35 -0.16
C GLU A 99 27.15 1.07 0.70
N GLU A 100 27.01 2.36 1.02
CA GLU A 100 28.04 3.10 1.78
C GLU A 100 28.06 2.66 3.25
N GLN A 101 26.87 2.40 3.82
CA GLN A 101 26.73 1.84 5.18
C GLN A 101 27.23 0.39 5.26
N ILE A 102 27.01 -0.41 4.21
CA ILE A 102 27.55 -1.78 4.11
C ILE A 102 29.08 -1.73 3.99
N GLU A 103 29.63 -0.82 3.17
CA GLU A 103 31.07 -0.72 2.97
C GLU A 103 31.81 -0.28 4.24
N GLU A 104 31.22 0.64 5.01
CA GLU A 104 31.73 1.05 6.31
C GLU A 104 31.65 -0.09 7.35
N ALA A 105 30.52 -0.81 7.42
CA ALA A 105 30.37 -1.96 8.31
C ALA A 105 31.35 -3.10 7.98
N VAL A 106 31.60 -3.37 6.69
CA VAL A 106 32.59 -4.38 6.26
C VAL A 106 34.01 -3.95 6.62
N ARG A 107 34.34 -2.66 6.53
CA ARG A 107 35.64 -2.10 6.96
C ARG A 107 35.87 -2.34 8.45
N ALA A 108 34.88 -1.98 9.28
CA ALA A 108 34.96 -2.17 10.74
C ALA A 108 35.17 -3.64 11.15
N VAL A 109 34.52 -4.58 10.47
CA VAL A 109 34.69 -6.02 10.75
C VAL A 109 36.08 -6.53 10.34
N ARG A 110 36.68 -5.97 9.28
CA ARG A 110 38.02 -6.36 8.81
C ARG A 110 39.12 -5.90 9.77
N GLU A 111 38.97 -4.71 10.36
CA GLU A 111 39.93 -4.19 11.35
C GLU A 111 39.92 -4.98 12.67
N ILE A 112 38.79 -5.56 13.07
CA ILE A 112 38.68 -6.38 14.29
C ILE A 112 39.33 -7.76 14.12
N ARG A 113 39.51 -8.24 12.88
CA ARG A 113 40.01 -9.59 12.56
C ARG A 113 41.52 -9.64 12.29
N GLN A 114 42.17 -8.50 12.03
CA GLN A 114 43.63 -8.40 11.96
C GLN A 114 44.22 -8.15 13.34
#